data_AF-A0A968XK16-F1
#
_entry.id   AF-A0A968XK16-F1
#
_cell.length_a   1.000
_cell.length_b   1.000
_cell.length_c   1.000
_cell.angle_alpha   90.00
_cell.angle_beta   90.00
_cell.angle_gamma   90.00
#
_symmetry.space_group_name_H-M   'P 1'
#
loop_
_entity.id
_entity.type
_entity.pdbx_description
1 polymer ?
#
loop_
_entity_poly.entity_id
_entity_poly.type
_entity_poly.pdbx_seq_one_letter_code
_entity_poly.pdbx_strand_id
1 'polypeptide(L)'
;MMNYQKLSAAAFVLALSAFVVSISNLLKTPQTTAQTAQTQWLKGSDEEKFAQIEKHLRGFDHAMAEIGYRYGELYFAGSQKNWDYAKYQAEKIDLIMRLGLERRPKRSASSQPFINEAIPNLQKAIAAKDKKIFDEEMTRFHSSCVACHRAENILYYRDPVERIRQQSLDFAKKFKPLK
;
A
#
# COMPACT_ATOMS: atom_id res chain seq x y z
N MET A 1 -20.32 -43.08 69.23
CA MET A 1 -20.74 -41.67 69.30
C MET A 1 -19.60 -40.88 69.93
N MET A 2 -18.93 -40.01 69.18
CA MET A 2 -18.00 -39.03 69.76
C MET A 2 -17.93 -37.79 68.87
N ASN A 3 -18.20 -36.66 69.50
CA ASN A 3 -18.46 -35.33 68.98
C ASN A 3 -17.14 -34.64 68.60
N TYR A 4 -16.98 -34.19 67.36
CA TYR A 4 -15.93 -33.25 66.96
C TYR A 4 -16.55 -31.86 66.71
N GLN A 5 -16.96 -31.20 67.80
CA GLN A 5 -17.01 -29.74 67.83
C GLN A 5 -15.72 -29.23 68.47
N LYS A 6 -15.22 -28.10 67.95
CA LYS A 6 -14.03 -27.33 68.36
C LYS A 6 -12.74 -27.66 67.59
N LEU A 7 -12.74 -27.32 66.31
CA LEU A 7 -11.52 -26.79 65.67
C LEU A 7 -11.80 -25.34 65.29
N SER A 8 -11.00 -24.47 65.91
CA SER A 8 -11.09 -23.02 65.95
C SER A 8 -11.15 -22.38 64.55
N ALA A 9 -12.07 -21.43 64.37
CA ALA A 9 -12.18 -20.56 63.21
C ALA A 9 -10.89 -19.75 62.91
N ALA A 10 -9.90 -19.75 63.81
CA ALA A 10 -8.61 -19.09 63.61
C ALA A 10 -7.70 -19.80 62.59
N ALA A 11 -7.90 -21.08 62.31
CA ALA A 11 -7.05 -21.82 61.35
C ALA A 11 -7.41 -21.55 59.88
N PHE A 12 -8.60 -21.03 59.59
CA PHE A 12 -9.07 -20.81 58.22
C PHE A 12 -8.73 -19.41 57.67
N VAL A 13 -8.51 -18.42 58.54
CA VAL A 13 -8.18 -17.04 58.12
C VAL A 13 -6.71 -16.91 57.70
N LEU A 14 -5.80 -17.70 58.28
CA LEU A 14 -4.37 -17.68 57.91
C LEU A 14 -4.06 -18.45 56.62
N ALA A 15 -4.92 -19.38 56.19
CA ALA A 15 -4.73 -20.10 54.94
C ALA A 15 -5.21 -19.31 53.70
N LEU A 16 -6.17 -18.39 53.86
CA LEU A 16 -6.63 -17.53 52.75
C LEU A 16 -5.69 -16.35 52.47
N SER A 17 -4.99 -15.80 53.46
CA SER A 17 -4.06 -14.68 53.24
C SER A 17 -2.76 -15.10 52.54
N ALA A 18 -2.33 -16.35 52.71
CA ALA A 18 -1.16 -16.90 52.02
C ALA A 18 -1.42 -17.24 50.53
N PHE A 19 -2.68 -17.43 50.12
CA PHE A 19 -3.00 -17.75 48.72
C PHE A 19 -3.14 -16.50 47.82
N VAL A 20 -3.59 -15.37 48.38
CA VAL A 20 -3.72 -14.10 47.61
C VAL A 20 -2.36 -13.46 47.29
N VAL A 21 -1.36 -13.64 48.18
CA VAL A 21 0.01 -13.15 47.95
C VAL A 21 0.74 -13.94 46.86
N SER A 22 0.39 -15.22 46.66
CA SER A 22 1.04 -16.08 45.64
C SER A 22 0.52 -15.84 44.22
N ILE A 23 -0.75 -15.46 44.05
CA ILE A 23 -1.32 -15.11 42.73
C ILE A 23 -0.80 -13.75 42.23
N SER A 24 -0.54 -12.81 43.15
CA SER A 24 -0.02 -11.49 42.81
C SER A 24 1.40 -11.53 42.21
N ASN A 25 2.19 -12.58 42.50
CA ASN A 25 3.52 -12.77 41.93
C ASN A 25 3.53 -13.55 40.61
N LEU A 26 2.45 -14.28 40.27
CA LEU A 26 2.33 -14.99 38.99
C LEU A 26 1.85 -14.10 37.83
N LEU A 27 1.28 -12.92 38.15
CA LEU A 27 0.87 -11.90 37.18
C LEU A 27 1.94 -10.82 36.93
N LYS A 28 3.15 -10.95 37.51
CA LYS A 28 4.31 -10.19 37.02
C LYS A 28 4.70 -10.77 35.68
N THR A 29 4.02 -10.30 34.64
CA THR A 29 4.53 -10.31 33.28
C THR A 29 5.98 -9.86 33.37
N PRO A 30 6.95 -10.58 32.79
CA PRO A 30 8.26 -9.98 32.59
C PRO A 30 7.98 -8.73 31.77
N GLN A 31 8.13 -7.56 32.39
CA GLN A 31 8.41 -6.33 31.67
C GLN A 31 9.74 -6.61 31.00
N THR A 32 9.67 -7.21 29.83
CA THR A 32 10.77 -7.23 28.88
C THR A 32 11.00 -5.77 28.58
N THR A 33 11.85 -5.13 29.38
CA THR A 33 12.67 -3.99 28.99
C THR A 33 13.61 -4.49 27.90
N ALA A 34 13.04 -4.93 26.78
CA ALA A 34 13.65 -4.77 25.49
C ALA A 34 13.68 -3.27 25.33
N GLN A 35 14.78 -2.71 25.80
CA GLN A 35 15.38 -1.48 25.35
C GLN A 35 15.41 -1.57 23.82
N THR A 36 14.28 -1.26 23.19
CA THR A 36 14.29 -0.90 21.79
C THR A 36 15.03 0.41 21.78
N ALA A 37 16.32 0.34 21.46
CA ALA A 37 17.02 1.41 20.77
C ALA A 37 16.36 1.59 19.38
N GLN A 38 15.05 1.75 19.33
CA GLN A 38 14.32 2.26 18.20
C GLN A 38 14.45 3.76 18.31
N THR A 39 15.20 4.33 17.38
CA THR A 39 15.14 5.77 17.12
C THR A 39 13.66 6.17 17.04
N GLN A 40 13.16 6.82 18.10
CA GLN A 40 11.81 7.37 18.11
C GLN A 40 11.83 8.61 17.20
N TRP A 41 11.80 8.34 15.88
CA TRP A 41 11.95 9.34 14.83
C TRP A 41 10.69 10.18 14.68
N LEU A 42 9.54 9.62 15.10
CA LEU A 42 8.30 10.33 15.34
C LEU A 42 8.40 11.10 16.66
N LYS A 43 8.41 12.43 16.59
CA LYS A 43 8.60 13.32 17.74
C LYS A 43 7.38 14.22 17.93
N GLY A 44 7.16 14.66 19.16
CA GLY A 44 6.09 15.59 19.52
C GLY A 44 4.81 14.92 20.01
N SER A 45 3.74 15.71 20.07
CA SER A 45 2.35 15.32 20.31
C SER A 45 1.83 14.38 19.24
N ASP A 46 0.70 13.72 19.48
CA ASP A 46 0.11 12.80 18.50
C ASP A 46 -0.28 13.50 17.20
N GLU A 47 -0.74 14.75 17.26
CA GLU A 47 -1.02 15.57 16.08
C GLU A 47 0.25 15.84 15.25
N GLU A 48 1.36 16.18 15.91
CA GLU A 48 2.66 16.36 15.23
C GLU A 48 3.16 15.05 14.59
N LYS A 49 2.96 13.91 15.26
CA LYS A 49 3.30 12.60 14.69
C LYS A 49 2.45 12.28 13.46
N PHE A 50 1.14 12.55 13.49
CA PHE A 50 0.27 12.32 12.33
C PHE A 50 0.62 13.25 11.17
N ALA A 51 0.91 14.52 11.43
CA ALA A 51 1.41 15.44 10.41
C ALA A 51 2.74 14.96 9.80
N GLN A 52 3.63 14.41 10.63
CA GLN A 52 4.89 13.81 10.18
C GLN A 52 4.62 12.58 9.30
N ILE A 53 3.71 11.69 9.70
CA ILE A 53 3.30 10.52 8.90
C ILE A 53 2.74 10.97 7.55
N GLU A 54 1.84 11.96 7.52
CA GLU A 54 1.26 12.47 6.27
C GLU A 54 2.34 12.98 5.31
N LYS A 55 3.36 13.68 5.84
CA LYS A 55 4.52 14.13 5.06
C LYS A 55 5.30 12.95 4.47
N HIS A 56 5.50 11.88 5.24
CA HIS A 56 6.21 10.67 4.79
C HIS A 56 5.43 9.84 3.77
N LEU A 57 4.10 9.92 3.75
CA LEU A 57 3.26 9.31 2.71
C LEU A 57 3.39 10.02 1.35
N ARG A 58 4.12 11.15 1.28
CA ARG A 58 4.43 11.93 0.07
C ARG A 58 3.17 12.43 -0.66
N GLY A 59 3.39 13.09 -1.79
CA GLY A 59 2.35 13.61 -2.64
C GLY A 59 1.70 12.53 -3.53
N PHE A 60 1.07 13.01 -4.60
CA PHE A 60 0.52 12.17 -5.65
C PHE A 60 1.62 11.50 -6.50
N ASP A 61 2.86 11.94 -6.36
CA ASP A 61 4.05 11.41 -7.04
C ASP A 61 4.31 9.93 -6.74
N HIS A 62 4.10 9.48 -5.50
CA HIS A 62 4.26 8.06 -5.16
C HIS A 62 3.19 7.19 -5.81
N ALA A 63 1.94 7.67 -5.85
CA ALA A 63 0.85 7.02 -6.59
C ALA A 63 1.19 6.93 -8.08
N MET A 64 1.73 8.00 -8.69
CA MET A 64 2.11 7.99 -10.10
C MET A 64 3.28 7.05 -10.40
N ALA A 65 4.24 6.89 -9.48
CA ALA A 65 5.32 5.92 -9.64
C ALA A 65 4.77 4.49 -9.71
N GLU A 66 3.86 4.14 -8.81
CA GLU A 66 3.23 2.81 -8.81
C GLU A 66 2.33 2.60 -10.04
N ILE A 67 1.53 3.60 -10.42
CA ILE A 67 0.73 3.54 -11.66
C ILE A 67 1.62 3.37 -12.89
N GLY A 68 2.76 4.05 -12.96
CA GLY A 68 3.72 3.91 -14.06
C GLY A 68 4.24 2.46 -14.20
N TYR A 69 4.58 1.82 -13.09
CA TYR A 69 4.96 0.40 -13.07
C TYR A 69 3.80 -0.49 -13.55
N ARG A 70 2.61 -0.31 -12.97
CA ARG A 70 1.44 -1.14 -13.27
C ARG A 70 0.92 -0.94 -14.69
N TYR A 71 1.08 0.25 -15.25
CA TYR A 71 0.78 0.53 -16.65
C TYR A 71 1.62 -0.34 -17.59
N GLY A 72 2.91 -0.50 -17.31
CA GLY A 72 3.79 -1.40 -18.07
C GLY A 72 3.33 -2.85 -17.99
N GLU A 73 3.03 -3.32 -16.77
CA GLU A 73 2.51 -4.67 -16.53
C GLU A 73 1.17 -4.92 -17.24
N LEU A 74 0.25 -3.96 -17.17
CA LEU A 74 -1.04 -3.98 -17.86
C LEU A 74 -0.87 -4.08 -19.38
N TYR A 75 -0.02 -3.24 -19.96
CA TYR A 75 0.24 -3.23 -21.41
C TYR A 75 0.81 -4.58 -21.87
N PHE A 76 1.81 -5.10 -21.16
CA PHE A 76 2.41 -6.40 -21.46
C PHE A 76 1.41 -7.56 -21.28
N ALA A 77 0.63 -7.54 -20.19
CA ALA A 77 -0.38 -8.56 -19.93
C ALA A 77 -1.40 -8.63 -21.07
N GLY A 78 -1.94 -7.48 -21.49
CA GLY A 78 -2.89 -7.41 -22.60
C GLY A 78 -2.27 -7.77 -23.95
N SER A 79 -1.02 -7.39 -24.22
CA SER A 79 -0.34 -7.77 -25.46
C SER A 79 -0.18 -9.30 -25.57
N GLN A 80 0.04 -9.97 -24.44
CA GLN A 80 0.15 -11.43 -24.34
C GLN A 80 -1.21 -12.12 -24.12
N LYS A 81 -2.33 -11.39 -24.15
CA LYS A 81 -3.69 -11.90 -23.88
C LYS A 81 -3.84 -12.56 -22.49
N ASN A 82 -3.00 -12.18 -21.53
CA ASN A 82 -3.14 -12.58 -20.13
C ASN A 82 -4.17 -11.66 -19.45
N TRP A 83 -5.44 -11.93 -19.72
CA TRP A 83 -6.55 -11.05 -19.36
C TRP A 83 -6.78 -10.92 -17.85
N ASP A 84 -6.56 -11.98 -17.09
CA ASP A 84 -6.73 -11.95 -15.63
C ASP A 84 -5.65 -11.07 -14.98
N TYR A 85 -4.41 -11.15 -15.48
CA TYR A 85 -3.35 -10.27 -15.02
C TYR A 85 -3.56 -8.82 -15.47
N ALA A 86 -4.01 -8.60 -16.70
CA ALA A 86 -4.38 -7.26 -17.19
C ALA A 86 -5.49 -6.64 -16.32
N LYS A 87 -6.54 -7.42 -16.01
CA LYS A 87 -7.63 -7.00 -15.12
C LYS A 87 -7.09 -6.61 -13.74
N TYR A 88 -6.27 -7.47 -13.14
CA TYR A 88 -5.65 -7.20 -11.84
C TYR A 88 -4.88 -5.87 -11.85
N GLN A 89 -4.08 -5.60 -12.89
CA GLN A 89 -3.33 -4.35 -12.97
C GLN A 89 -4.24 -3.12 -13.15
N ALA A 90 -5.28 -3.22 -13.97
CA ALA A 90 -6.25 -2.14 -14.14
C ALA A 90 -7.01 -1.83 -12.83
N GLU A 91 -7.43 -2.85 -12.08
CA GLU A 91 -8.07 -2.68 -10.76
C GLU A 91 -7.14 -2.03 -9.74
N LYS A 92 -5.84 -2.37 -9.77
CA LYS A 92 -4.87 -1.74 -8.88
C LYS A 92 -4.59 -0.28 -9.27
N ILE A 93 -4.55 0.04 -10.55
CA ILE A 93 -4.46 1.44 -11.00
C ILE A 93 -5.67 2.24 -10.50
N ASP A 94 -6.89 1.71 -10.60
CA ASP A 94 -8.09 2.38 -10.07
C ASP A 94 -8.00 2.62 -8.56
N LEU A 95 -7.62 1.58 -7.79
CA LEU A 95 -7.46 1.69 -6.34
C LEU A 95 -6.44 2.78 -5.96
N ILE A 96 -5.28 2.81 -6.62
CA ILE A 96 -4.22 3.79 -6.33
C ILE A 96 -4.69 5.20 -6.65
N MET A 97 -5.42 5.40 -7.75
CA MET A 97 -5.97 6.71 -8.07
C MET A 97 -6.96 7.17 -7.00
N ARG A 98 -7.88 6.32 -6.57
CA ARG A 98 -8.88 6.66 -5.54
C ARG A 98 -8.19 7.03 -4.21
N LEU A 99 -7.27 6.19 -3.73
CA LEU A 99 -6.51 6.46 -2.49
C LEU A 99 -5.55 7.65 -2.64
N GLY A 100 -5.03 7.90 -3.84
CA GLY A 100 -4.22 9.06 -4.13
C GLY A 100 -5.03 10.35 -4.02
N LEU A 101 -6.26 10.35 -4.55
CA LEU A 101 -7.16 11.50 -4.54
C LEU A 101 -7.74 11.78 -3.15
N GLU A 102 -7.98 10.74 -2.36
CA GLU A 102 -8.31 10.88 -0.93
C GLU A 102 -7.22 11.66 -0.19
N ARG A 103 -5.95 11.30 -0.39
CA ARG A 103 -4.82 12.00 0.22
C ARG A 103 -4.57 13.37 -0.40
N ARG A 104 -4.93 13.59 -1.68
CA ARG A 104 -4.59 14.81 -2.44
C ARG A 104 -5.79 15.31 -3.26
N PRO A 105 -6.86 15.81 -2.61
CA PRO A 105 -8.11 16.18 -3.26
C PRO A 105 -8.00 17.35 -4.25
N LYS A 106 -6.93 18.16 -4.16
CA LYS A 106 -6.65 19.23 -5.12
C LYS A 106 -6.48 18.73 -6.57
N ARG A 107 -6.18 17.44 -6.76
CA ARG A 107 -6.00 16.79 -8.07
C ARG A 107 -7.27 16.14 -8.62
N SER A 108 -8.39 16.22 -7.89
CA SER A 108 -9.63 15.55 -8.28
C SER A 108 -10.18 16.06 -9.60
N ALA A 109 -10.21 17.38 -9.82
CA ALA A 109 -10.80 17.97 -11.03
C ALA A 109 -10.10 17.50 -12.32
N SER A 110 -8.77 17.51 -12.34
CA SER A 110 -7.97 17.04 -13.49
C SER A 110 -8.04 15.52 -13.70
N SER A 111 -8.29 14.77 -12.64
CA SER A 111 -8.34 13.30 -12.67
C SER A 111 -9.72 12.74 -13.04
N GLN A 112 -10.78 13.56 -13.04
CA GLN A 112 -12.15 13.05 -13.25
C GLN A 112 -12.33 12.31 -14.58
N PRO A 113 -11.86 12.81 -15.73
CA PRO A 113 -11.99 12.07 -17.00
C PRO A 113 -11.29 10.70 -16.94
N PHE A 114 -10.18 10.60 -16.20
CA PHE A 114 -9.47 9.33 -16.04
C PHE A 114 -10.27 8.33 -15.20
N ILE A 115 -10.82 8.78 -14.07
CA ILE A 115 -11.56 7.93 -13.12
C ILE A 115 -12.92 7.51 -13.65
N ASN A 116 -13.66 8.43 -14.26
CA ASN A 116 -15.05 8.18 -14.64
C ASN A 116 -15.20 7.56 -16.02
N GLU A 117 -14.19 7.71 -16.88
CA GLU A 117 -14.28 7.26 -18.28
C GLU A 117 -13.16 6.29 -18.63
N ALA A 118 -11.90 6.72 -18.52
CA ALA A 118 -10.77 5.92 -19.01
C ALA A 118 -10.61 4.57 -18.30
N ILE A 119 -10.65 4.55 -16.96
CA ILE A 119 -10.56 3.30 -16.19
C ILE A 119 -11.73 2.35 -16.51
N PRO A 120 -13.02 2.78 -16.41
CA PRO A 120 -14.14 1.91 -16.74
C PRO A 120 -14.12 1.38 -18.17
N ASN A 121 -13.74 2.21 -19.15
CA ASN A 121 -13.67 1.78 -20.55
C ASN A 121 -12.56 0.76 -20.78
N LEU A 122 -11.38 0.98 -20.20
CA LEU A 122 -10.29 -0.01 -20.21
C LEU A 122 -10.72 -1.34 -19.57
N GLN A 123 -11.40 -1.30 -18.42
CA GLN A 123 -11.90 -2.51 -17.76
C GLN A 123 -12.90 -3.27 -18.64
N LYS A 124 -13.79 -2.57 -19.36
CA LYS A 124 -14.69 -3.18 -20.35
C LYS A 124 -13.92 -3.81 -21.51
N ALA A 125 -12.89 -3.13 -22.03
CA ALA A 125 -12.05 -3.65 -23.11
C ALA A 125 -11.30 -4.93 -22.69
N ILE A 126 -10.76 -4.97 -21.46
CA ILE A 126 -10.13 -6.17 -20.89
C ILE A 126 -11.15 -7.31 -20.75
N ALA A 127 -12.36 -7.00 -20.27
CA ALA A 127 -13.43 -8.00 -20.11
C ALA A 127 -13.90 -8.59 -21.45
N ALA A 128 -13.81 -7.83 -22.55
CA ALA A 128 -14.11 -8.31 -23.89
C ALA A 128 -13.09 -9.35 -24.40
N LYS A 129 -11.88 -9.41 -23.81
CA LYS A 129 -10.80 -10.35 -24.17
C LYS A 129 -10.43 -10.30 -25.66
N ASP A 130 -10.66 -9.17 -26.30
CA ASP A 130 -10.33 -8.90 -27.69
C ASP A 130 -9.11 -7.98 -27.76
N LYS A 131 -8.06 -8.44 -28.44
CA LYS A 131 -6.79 -7.70 -28.51
C LYS A 131 -6.93 -6.37 -29.26
N LYS A 132 -7.72 -6.32 -30.32
CA LYS A 132 -7.88 -5.09 -31.11
C LYS A 132 -8.61 -4.04 -30.28
N ILE A 133 -9.69 -4.42 -29.61
CA ILE A 133 -10.43 -3.53 -28.69
C ILE A 133 -9.51 -3.06 -27.56
N PHE A 134 -8.72 -3.96 -26.97
CA PHE A 134 -7.75 -3.62 -25.93
C PHE A 134 -6.69 -2.63 -26.41
N ASP A 135 -6.08 -2.85 -27.58
CA ASP A 135 -5.02 -1.97 -28.12
C ASP A 135 -5.56 -0.55 -28.41
N GLU A 136 -6.76 -0.47 -28.99
CA GLU A 136 -7.46 0.81 -29.23
C GLU A 136 -7.75 1.52 -27.90
N GLU A 137 -8.24 0.80 -26.90
CA GLU A 137 -8.56 1.38 -25.60
C GLU A 137 -7.31 1.75 -24.80
N MET A 138 -6.22 0.99 -24.88
CA MET A 138 -4.94 1.36 -24.27
C MET A 138 -4.40 2.68 -24.81
N THR A 139 -4.62 2.95 -26.10
CA THR A 139 -4.24 4.24 -26.71
C THR A 139 -5.06 5.41 -26.13
N ARG A 140 -6.37 5.20 -25.93
CA ARG A 140 -7.25 6.20 -25.29
C ARG A 140 -6.91 6.38 -23.81
N PHE A 141 -6.66 5.29 -23.11
CA PHE A 141 -6.23 5.27 -21.72
C PHE A 141 -4.93 6.07 -21.52
N HIS A 142 -3.91 5.82 -22.35
CA HIS A 142 -2.67 6.58 -22.35
C HIS A 142 -2.91 8.08 -22.61
N SER A 143 -3.77 8.40 -23.58
CA SER A 143 -4.13 9.78 -23.89
C SER A 143 -4.77 10.50 -22.69
N SER A 144 -5.54 9.79 -21.87
CA SER A 144 -6.12 10.32 -20.62
C SER A 144 -5.06 10.56 -19.54
N CYS A 145 -4.06 9.69 -19.40
CA CYS A 145 -2.90 9.95 -18.54
C CYS A 145 -2.21 11.27 -18.92
N VAL A 146 -1.99 11.46 -20.21
CA VAL A 146 -1.34 12.66 -20.77
C VAL A 146 -2.19 13.91 -20.55
N ALA A 147 -3.50 13.82 -20.69
CA ALA A 147 -4.42 14.93 -20.47
C ALA A 147 -4.38 15.43 -19.01
N CYS A 148 -4.43 14.51 -18.04
CA CYS A 148 -4.29 14.87 -16.62
C CYS A 148 -2.92 15.49 -16.33
N HIS A 149 -1.84 14.88 -16.83
CA HIS A 149 -0.49 15.44 -16.66
C HIS A 149 -0.33 16.84 -17.28
N ARG A 150 -1.07 17.14 -18.36
CA ARG A 150 -1.09 18.48 -18.97
C ARG A 150 -1.80 19.47 -18.07
N ALA A 151 -2.98 19.12 -17.57
CA ALA A 151 -3.77 19.96 -16.68
C ALA A 151 -3.00 20.27 -15.38
N GLU A 152 -2.17 19.33 -14.95
CA GLU A 152 -1.31 19.45 -13.77
C GLU A 152 0.05 20.10 -14.04
N ASN A 153 0.34 20.51 -15.28
CA ASN A 153 1.62 21.09 -15.71
C ASN A 153 2.85 20.22 -15.38
N ILE A 154 2.70 18.89 -15.40
CA ILE A 154 3.75 17.90 -15.11
C ILE A 154 4.10 17.06 -16.34
N LEU A 155 3.92 17.65 -17.52
CA LEU A 155 4.11 16.99 -18.80
C LEU A 155 5.61 17.00 -19.18
N TYR A 156 6.42 16.19 -18.50
CA TYR A 156 7.85 16.04 -18.79
C TYR A 156 8.06 15.20 -20.06
N TYR A 157 7.78 15.76 -21.23
CA TYR A 157 7.94 15.03 -22.49
C TYR A 157 9.39 15.04 -23.00
N ARG A 158 9.80 13.83 -23.42
CA ARG A 158 10.80 13.47 -24.44
C ARG A 158 12.20 13.02 -24.01
N ASP A 159 12.79 13.57 -22.96
CA ASP A 159 14.19 13.24 -22.62
C ASP A 159 14.43 12.07 -21.65
N PRO A 160 13.56 11.79 -20.65
CA PRO A 160 13.86 10.75 -19.66
C PRO A 160 13.62 9.34 -20.18
N VAL A 161 12.55 9.10 -20.94
CA VAL A 161 12.15 7.75 -21.37
C VAL A 161 13.13 7.17 -22.37
N GLU A 162 13.54 7.96 -23.38
CA GLU A 162 14.56 7.52 -24.33
C GLU A 162 15.92 7.33 -23.66
N ARG A 163 16.26 8.17 -22.68
CA ARG A 163 17.49 8.02 -21.89
C ARG A 163 17.47 6.74 -21.05
N ILE A 164 16.37 6.44 -20.37
CA ILE A 164 16.21 5.21 -19.59
C ILE A 164 16.23 3.98 -20.52
N ARG A 165 15.50 4.02 -21.64
CA ARG A 165 15.51 2.95 -22.66
C ARG A 165 16.93 2.72 -23.17
N GLN A 166 17.65 3.79 -23.50
CA GLN A 166 19.01 3.70 -24.00
C GLN A 166 19.95 3.13 -22.94
N GLN A 167 19.85 3.56 -21.68
CA GLN A 167 20.59 2.98 -20.56
C GLN A 167 20.33 1.48 -20.38
N SER A 168 19.07 1.04 -20.48
CA SER A 168 18.72 -0.39 -20.40
C SER A 168 19.30 -1.19 -21.55
N LEU A 169 19.26 -0.65 -22.78
CA LEU A 169 19.88 -1.29 -23.95
C LEU A 169 21.40 -1.39 -23.83
N ASP A 170 22.04 -0.34 -23.34
CA ASP A 170 23.50 -0.31 -23.15
C ASP A 170 23.93 -1.25 -22.02
N PHE A 171 23.13 -1.37 -20.96
CA PHE A 171 23.30 -2.39 -19.93
C PHE A 171 23.16 -3.82 -20.51
N ALA A 172 22.12 -4.09 -21.28
CA ALA A 172 21.90 -5.40 -21.90
C ALA A 172 23.04 -5.81 -22.85
N LYS A 173 23.61 -4.86 -23.60
CA LYS A 173 24.80 -5.12 -24.44
C LYS A 173 26.04 -5.50 -23.63
N LYS A 174 26.16 -5.00 -22.40
CA LYS A 174 27.30 -5.26 -21.50
C LYS A 174 27.26 -6.68 -20.92
N PHE A 175 26.07 -7.25 -20.78
CA PHE A 175 25.88 -8.61 -20.30
C PHE A 175 25.50 -9.52 -21.46
N LYS A 176 26.50 -10.06 -22.17
CA LYS A 176 26.27 -11.21 -23.05
C LYS A 176 25.65 -12.33 -22.21
N PRO A 177 24.61 -13.03 -22.71
CA PRO A 177 24.10 -14.21 -22.03
C PRO A 177 25.26 -15.19 -21.81
N LEU A 178 25.38 -15.70 -20.60
CA LEU A 178 26.28 -16.81 -20.31
C LEU A 178 25.85 -17.96 -21.23
N LYS A 179 26.81 -18.41 -22.07
CA LYS A 179 26.61 -19.54 -22.98
C LYS A 179 26.39 -20.82 -22.20
#